data_AF-A0AAD9YZ50-F1
#
_entry.id   AF-A0AAD9YZ50-F1
#
_cell.length_a   1.000
_cell.length_b   1.000
_cell.length_c   1.000
_cell.angle_alpha   90.00
_cell.angle_beta   90.00
_cell.angle_gamma   90.00
#
_symmetry.space_group_name_H-M   'P 1'
#
loop_
_entity.id
_entity.type
_entity.pdbx_description
1 polymer ?
#
loop_
_entity_poly.entity_id
_entity_poly.type
_entity_poly.pdbx_seq_one_letter_code
_entity_poly.pdbx_strand_id
1 'polypeptide(L)'
;MCENCGKISAELATLSVENHRMADLTVIDPDGDVIITVGKNGFQVSSKVLGLASPVFKALFGPNFAKGQFVIDNARLIELHDDDPEALDIMCCLLHHEPAPPSPFGIERLEKMAIIVDKYDCVRAMHYWAKLEIMAVRQSTKEPCRLLWPAYVFEEAQFFNKLTKFLVLHLPTLEQMDSASQKYKLSEEIESHLPDGMMGKYQAFHKKVSVD
;
A
#
# COMPACT_ATOMS: atom_id res chain seq x y z
N MET A 1 -32.51 33.66 2.03
CA MET A 1 -31.40 32.72 1.76
C MET A 1 -30.92 33.02 0.35
N CYS A 2 -29.62 33.30 0.18
CA CYS A 2 -29.07 33.83 -1.07
C CYS A 2 -29.02 32.73 -2.15
N GLU A 3 -29.84 32.85 -3.20
CA GLU A 3 -29.86 31.95 -4.37
C GLU A 3 -28.49 31.81 -5.06
N ASN A 4 -27.61 32.79 -4.85
CA ASN A 4 -26.25 32.81 -5.41
C ASN A 4 -25.28 31.84 -4.71
N CYS A 5 -25.54 31.47 -3.45
CA CYS A 5 -24.66 30.55 -2.72
C CYS A 5 -24.79 29.10 -3.21
N GLY A 6 -26.00 28.71 -3.64
CA GLY A 6 -26.26 27.38 -4.22
C GLY A 6 -25.63 27.22 -5.60
N LYS A 7 -25.63 28.29 -6.41
CA LYS A 7 -25.00 28.30 -7.74
C LYS A 7 -23.47 28.20 -7.66
N ILE A 8 -22.83 28.95 -6.75
CA ILE A 8 -21.38 28.90 -6.55
C ILE A 8 -20.94 27.52 -6.05
N SER A 9 -21.72 26.88 -5.16
CA SER A 9 -21.41 25.53 -4.67
C SER A 9 -21.56 24.45 -5.75
N ALA A 10 -22.56 24.59 -6.64
CA ALA A 10 -22.72 23.70 -7.78
C ALA A 10 -21.62 23.93 -8.83
N GLU A 11 -21.26 25.18 -9.11
CA GLU A 11 -20.22 25.56 -10.07
C GLU A 11 -18.81 25.16 -9.59
N LEU A 12 -18.52 25.26 -8.29
CA LEU A 12 -17.30 24.70 -7.68
C LEU A 12 -17.26 23.17 -7.75
N ALA A 13 -18.41 22.49 -7.60
CA ALA A 13 -18.50 21.04 -7.79
C ALA A 13 -18.28 20.67 -9.27
N THR A 14 -18.85 21.43 -10.22
CA THR A 14 -18.65 21.22 -11.66
C THR A 14 -17.21 21.50 -12.09
N LEU A 15 -16.57 22.55 -11.55
CA LEU A 15 -15.15 22.86 -11.77
C LEU A 15 -14.21 21.79 -11.18
N SER A 16 -14.62 21.13 -10.08
CA SER A 16 -13.91 19.98 -9.52
C SER A 16 -14.04 18.74 -10.42
N VAL A 17 -15.20 18.57 -11.06
CA VAL A 17 -15.48 17.47 -12.00
C VAL A 17 -14.78 17.67 -13.35
N GLU A 18 -14.70 18.89 -13.88
CA GLU A 18 -14.04 19.17 -15.16
C GLU A 18 -12.50 19.06 -15.11
N ASN A 19 -11.88 19.29 -13.94
CA ASN A 19 -10.44 19.11 -13.76
C ASN A 19 -10.01 17.65 -13.50
N HIS A 20 -10.94 16.72 -13.27
CA HIS A 20 -10.66 15.30 -13.04
C HIS A 20 -11.44 14.43 -14.04
N ARG A 21 -11.16 14.58 -15.34
CA ARG A 21 -11.56 13.54 -16.30
C ARG A 21 -10.75 12.29 -16.00
N MET A 22 -11.32 11.34 -15.25
CA MET A 22 -10.85 9.97 -15.19
C MET A 22 -10.67 9.48 -16.63
N ALA A 23 -9.42 9.30 -17.06
CA ALA A 23 -9.10 8.96 -18.44
C ALA A 23 -9.07 7.44 -18.65
N ASP A 24 -8.67 6.71 -17.60
CA ASP A 24 -8.39 5.28 -17.65
C ASP A 24 -9.23 4.56 -16.57
N LEU A 25 -10.46 4.17 -16.89
CA LEU A 25 -11.33 3.36 -16.02
C LEU A 25 -11.12 1.87 -16.30
N THR A 26 -10.61 1.14 -15.31
CA THR A 26 -10.55 -0.32 -15.29
C THR A 26 -11.78 -0.86 -14.56
N VAL A 27 -12.57 -1.69 -15.24
CA VAL A 27 -13.70 -2.41 -14.63
C VAL A 27 -13.19 -3.73 -14.08
N ILE A 28 -13.02 -3.80 -12.76
CA ILE A 28 -12.61 -5.03 -12.05
C ILE A 28 -13.85 -5.82 -11.66
N ASP A 29 -14.89 -5.13 -11.19
CA ASP A 29 -16.21 -5.72 -10.96
C ASP A 29 -17.27 -4.96 -11.77
N PRO A 30 -17.90 -5.59 -12.78
CA PRO A 30 -18.99 -4.98 -13.56
C PRO A 30 -20.19 -4.54 -12.72
N ASP A 31 -20.45 -5.22 -11.59
CA ASP A 31 -21.51 -4.89 -10.63
C ASP A 31 -20.98 -4.06 -9.45
N GLY A 32 -19.74 -3.58 -9.55
CA GLY A 32 -19.06 -2.81 -8.51
C GLY A 32 -19.79 -1.52 -8.16
N ASP A 33 -19.98 -1.28 -6.86
CA ASP A 33 -20.73 -0.15 -6.30
C ASP A 33 -19.83 1.04 -5.89
N VAL A 34 -18.52 0.94 -6.12
CA VAL A 34 -17.53 1.97 -5.85
C VAL A 34 -16.56 2.09 -7.02
N ILE A 35 -16.21 3.33 -7.37
CA ILE A 35 -15.08 3.65 -8.24
C ILE A 35 -14.02 4.32 -7.37
N ILE A 36 -12.87 3.66 -7.23
CA ILE A 36 -11.71 4.23 -6.55
C ILE A 36 -10.86 4.95 -7.61
N THR A 37 -10.47 6.20 -7.37
CA THR A 37 -9.59 6.94 -8.27
C THR A 37 -8.26 7.29 -7.63
N VAL A 38 -7.19 7.20 -8.43
CA VAL A 38 -5.85 7.65 -8.09
C VAL A 38 -5.32 8.45 -9.28
N GLY A 39 -5.26 9.77 -9.13
CA GLY A 39 -4.98 10.67 -10.24
C GLY A 39 -5.94 10.43 -11.41
N LYS A 40 -5.43 9.99 -12.56
CA LYS A 40 -6.24 9.72 -13.77
C LYS A 40 -6.79 8.29 -13.88
N ASN A 41 -6.37 7.39 -13.00
CA ASN A 41 -6.76 5.99 -13.01
C ASN A 41 -8.00 5.79 -12.14
N GLY A 42 -8.97 5.05 -12.65
CA GLY A 42 -10.18 4.66 -11.94
C GLY A 42 -10.34 3.14 -11.91
N PHE A 43 -10.84 2.60 -10.81
CA PHE A 43 -11.05 1.16 -10.63
C PHE A 43 -12.48 0.94 -10.13
N GLN A 44 -13.34 0.35 -10.96
CA GLN A 44 -14.69 -0.04 -10.53
C GLN A 44 -14.61 -1.39 -9.79
N VAL A 45 -15.02 -1.38 -8.53
CA VAL A 45 -14.82 -2.47 -7.57
C VAL A 45 -16.05 -2.65 -6.67
N SER A 46 -16.13 -3.81 -6.02
CA SER A 46 -17.10 -4.06 -4.96
C SER A 46 -16.59 -3.57 -3.61
N SER A 47 -17.31 -2.62 -3.02
CA SER A 47 -17.08 -2.15 -1.65
C SER A 47 -17.21 -3.28 -0.63
N LYS A 48 -18.07 -4.28 -0.93
CA LYS A 48 -18.28 -5.44 -0.07
C LYS A 48 -17.08 -6.38 -0.08
N VAL A 49 -16.52 -6.67 -1.25
CA VAL A 49 -15.33 -7.53 -1.39
C VAL A 49 -14.15 -6.92 -0.66
N LEU A 50 -13.82 -5.66 -0.98
CA LEU A 50 -12.72 -4.95 -0.34
C LEU A 50 -12.95 -4.78 1.18
N GLY A 51 -14.17 -4.47 1.60
CA GLY A 51 -14.51 -4.33 3.03
C GLY A 51 -14.50 -5.65 3.82
N LEU A 52 -14.59 -6.81 3.16
CA LEU A 52 -14.36 -8.11 3.80
C LEU A 52 -12.87 -8.39 3.99
N ALA A 53 -12.05 -7.98 3.04
CA ALA A 53 -10.60 -8.18 3.05
C ALA A 53 -9.86 -7.16 3.93
N SER A 54 -10.42 -5.96 4.09
CA SER A 54 -9.75 -4.81 4.71
C SER A 54 -10.68 -4.06 5.66
N PRO A 55 -10.31 -3.89 6.95
CA PRO A 55 -11.04 -3.04 7.87
C PRO A 55 -10.93 -1.56 7.49
N VAL A 56 -9.83 -1.15 6.85
CA VAL A 56 -9.64 0.23 6.37
C VAL A 56 -10.63 0.55 5.27
N PHE A 57 -10.75 -0.29 4.24
CA PHE A 57 -11.75 -0.12 3.20
C PHE A 57 -13.17 -0.22 3.75
N LYS A 58 -13.43 -1.12 4.69
CA LYS A 58 -14.72 -1.20 5.37
C LYS A 58 -15.12 0.11 6.05
N ALA A 59 -14.15 0.79 6.68
CA ALA A 59 -14.37 2.09 7.29
C ALA A 59 -14.53 3.20 6.23
N LEU A 60 -13.68 3.18 5.20
CA LEU A 60 -13.68 4.14 4.09
C LEU A 60 -15.01 4.13 3.31
N PHE A 61 -15.61 2.95 3.11
CA PHE A 61 -16.90 2.79 2.43
C PHE A 61 -18.10 2.90 3.37
N GLY A 62 -17.84 3.11 4.66
CA GLY A 62 -18.86 3.26 5.68
C GLY A 62 -19.64 4.57 5.58
N PRO A 63 -20.82 4.64 6.23
CA PRO A 63 -21.71 5.80 6.15
C PRO A 63 -21.10 7.10 6.71
N ASN A 64 -20.07 6.99 7.56
CA ASN A 64 -19.39 8.13 8.14
C ASN A 64 -18.48 8.86 7.13
N PHE A 65 -17.96 8.14 6.13
CA PHE A 65 -17.12 8.68 5.05
C PHE A 65 -17.90 8.97 3.77
N ALA A 66 -19.15 8.51 3.68
CA ALA A 66 -20.02 8.73 2.53
C ALA A 66 -20.53 10.18 2.36
N LYS A 67 -20.25 11.09 3.32
CA LYS A 67 -20.71 12.48 3.24
C LYS A 67 -19.84 13.27 2.26
N GLY A 68 -20.39 13.60 1.09
CA GLY A 68 -19.73 14.39 0.04
C GLY A 68 -19.21 13.58 -1.15
N GLN A 69 -19.54 12.30 -1.23
CA GLN A 69 -19.15 11.46 -2.37
C GLN A 69 -20.07 11.70 -3.58
N PHE A 70 -19.46 11.81 -4.75
CA PHE A 70 -20.18 11.86 -6.02
C PHE A 70 -20.61 10.45 -6.42
N VAL A 71 -21.71 10.34 -7.17
CA VAL A 71 -22.18 9.07 -7.73
C VAL A 71 -22.10 9.17 -9.26
N ILE A 72 -21.42 8.22 -9.88
CA ILE A 72 -21.29 8.07 -11.33
C ILE A 72 -21.81 6.68 -11.68
N ASP A 73 -22.79 6.59 -12.58
CA ASP A 73 -23.36 5.32 -13.05
C ASP A 73 -23.75 4.33 -11.93
N ASN A 74 -24.34 4.86 -10.84
CA ASN A 74 -24.72 4.14 -9.61
C ASN A 74 -23.57 3.63 -8.73
N ALA A 75 -22.32 3.96 -9.06
CA ALA A 75 -21.15 3.70 -8.21
C ALA A 75 -20.70 4.99 -7.48
N ARG A 76 -20.27 4.86 -6.23
CA ARG A 76 -19.72 5.99 -5.47
C ARG A 76 -18.28 6.24 -5.85
N LEU A 77 -17.93 7.49 -6.12
CA LEU A 77 -16.57 7.92 -6.42
C LEU A 77 -15.78 8.18 -5.13
N ILE A 78 -14.60 7.57 -5.02
CA ILE A 78 -13.69 7.73 -3.88
C ILE A 78 -12.29 8.03 -4.41
N GLU A 79 -11.84 9.26 -4.19
CA GLU A 79 -10.50 9.71 -4.58
C GLU A 79 -9.46 9.39 -3.50
N LEU A 80 -8.36 8.78 -3.92
CA LEU A 80 -7.16 8.52 -3.13
C LEU A 80 -5.99 9.27 -3.79
N HIS A 81 -5.19 9.99 -3.01
CA HIS A 81 -4.15 10.86 -3.58
C HIS A 81 -2.74 10.27 -3.53
N ASP A 82 -2.45 9.38 -2.57
CA ASP A 82 -1.08 8.98 -2.23
C ASP A 82 -0.74 7.52 -2.57
N ASP A 83 -1.62 6.82 -3.29
CA ASP A 83 -1.41 5.40 -3.63
C ASP A 83 -0.69 5.22 -4.97
N ASP A 84 0.07 4.14 -5.09
CA ASP A 84 0.61 3.70 -6.38
C ASP A 84 -0.53 3.04 -7.19
N PRO A 85 -0.90 3.56 -8.37
CA PRO A 85 -2.06 3.08 -9.11
C PRO A 85 -1.89 1.65 -9.63
N GLU A 86 -0.67 1.24 -9.98
CA GLU A 86 -0.39 -0.13 -10.44
C GLU A 86 -0.55 -1.13 -9.29
N ALA A 87 0.00 -0.83 -8.11
CA ALA A 87 -0.15 -1.69 -6.95
C ALA A 87 -1.63 -1.80 -6.54
N LEU A 88 -2.35 -0.67 -6.53
CA LEU A 88 -3.78 -0.65 -6.16
C LEU A 88 -4.62 -1.49 -7.13
N ASP A 89 -4.38 -1.38 -8.44
CA ASP A 89 -5.02 -2.21 -9.47
C ASP A 89 -4.81 -3.70 -9.19
N ILE A 90 -3.56 -4.11 -8.99
CA ILE A 90 -3.20 -5.50 -8.73
C ILE A 90 -3.86 -6.03 -7.45
N MET A 91 -3.81 -5.27 -6.36
CA MET A 91 -4.46 -5.66 -5.11
C MET A 91 -5.97 -5.81 -5.30
N CYS A 92 -6.62 -4.86 -5.99
CA CYS A 92 -8.04 -4.95 -6.28
C CYS A 92 -8.37 -6.18 -7.13
N CYS A 93 -7.64 -6.45 -8.21
CA CYS A 93 -7.82 -7.66 -9.02
C CYS A 93 -7.67 -8.93 -8.19
N LEU A 94 -6.60 -9.04 -7.39
CA LEU A 94 -6.35 -10.22 -6.54
C LEU A 94 -7.47 -10.44 -5.51
N LEU A 95 -7.96 -9.38 -4.86
CA LEU A 95 -9.04 -9.47 -3.89
C LEU A 95 -10.41 -9.79 -4.53
N HIS A 96 -10.62 -9.42 -5.80
CA HIS A 96 -11.84 -9.73 -6.56
C HIS A 96 -11.75 -11.06 -7.32
N HIS A 97 -10.64 -11.80 -7.19
CA HIS A 97 -10.38 -13.03 -7.95
C HIS A 97 -10.32 -12.84 -9.48
N GLU A 98 -9.95 -11.63 -9.91
CA GLU A 98 -9.72 -11.30 -11.32
C GLU A 98 -8.26 -11.58 -11.72
N PRO A 99 -7.99 -11.75 -13.03
CA PRO A 99 -6.63 -11.91 -13.53
C PRO A 99 -5.72 -10.75 -13.15
N ALA A 100 -4.65 -11.05 -12.43
CA ALA A 100 -3.56 -10.12 -12.15
C ALA A 100 -2.40 -10.31 -13.13
N PRO A 101 -1.44 -9.36 -13.21
CA PRO A 101 -0.22 -9.54 -14.00
C PRO A 101 0.49 -10.87 -13.65
N PRO A 102 1.24 -11.46 -14.61
CA PRO A 102 1.92 -12.72 -14.39
C PRO A 102 3.02 -12.58 -13.31
N SER A 103 3.10 -13.60 -12.45
CA SER A 103 4.17 -13.81 -11.48
C SER A 103 5.41 -14.46 -12.17
N PRO A 104 6.65 -14.24 -11.70
CA PRO A 104 7.01 -13.38 -10.57
C PRO A 104 7.03 -11.89 -10.92
N PHE A 105 6.66 -11.11 -9.93
CA PHE A 105 6.81 -9.67 -9.86
C PHE A 105 8.29 -9.34 -9.66
N GLY A 106 8.70 -8.16 -10.14
CA GLY A 106 9.99 -7.60 -9.73
C GLY A 106 9.96 -7.22 -8.24
N ILE A 107 11.13 -7.16 -7.62
CA ILE A 107 11.27 -6.78 -6.20
C ILE A 107 10.60 -5.43 -5.89
N GLU A 108 10.73 -4.45 -6.79
CA GLU A 108 10.11 -3.13 -6.67
C GLU A 108 8.58 -3.22 -6.59
N ARG A 109 7.96 -4.01 -7.47
CA ARG A 109 6.50 -4.20 -7.45
C ARG A 109 6.05 -4.92 -6.19
N LEU A 110 6.81 -5.91 -5.70
CA LEU A 110 6.51 -6.60 -4.45
C LEU A 110 6.59 -5.64 -3.23
N GLU A 111 7.55 -4.72 -3.21
CA GLU A 111 7.65 -3.70 -2.15
C GLU A 111 6.45 -2.74 -2.17
N LYS A 112 6.05 -2.25 -3.36
CA LYS A 112 4.85 -1.43 -3.53
C LYS A 112 3.58 -2.15 -3.06
N MET A 113 3.45 -3.44 -3.38
CA MET A 113 2.37 -4.29 -2.90
C MET A 113 2.38 -4.39 -1.37
N ALA A 114 3.54 -4.59 -0.75
CA ALA A 114 3.65 -4.62 0.71
C ALA A 114 3.23 -3.29 1.36
N ILE A 115 3.55 -2.13 0.75
CA ILE A 115 3.12 -0.81 1.24
C ILE A 115 1.59 -0.70 1.27
N ILE A 116 0.92 -0.98 0.15
CA ILE A 116 -0.54 -0.82 0.09
C ILE A 116 -1.26 -1.86 0.96
N VAL A 117 -0.73 -3.08 1.07
CA VAL A 117 -1.34 -4.13 1.88
C VAL A 117 -1.24 -3.80 3.37
N ASP A 118 -0.12 -3.24 3.85
CA ASP A 118 0.03 -2.71 5.21
C ASP A 118 -0.91 -1.50 5.41
N LYS A 119 -0.94 -0.56 4.46
CA LYS A 119 -1.78 0.66 4.52
C LYS A 119 -3.26 0.34 4.67
N TYR A 120 -3.76 -0.62 3.90
CA TYR A 120 -5.17 -1.02 3.90
C TYR A 120 -5.46 -2.18 4.86
N ASP A 121 -4.49 -2.69 5.61
CA ASP A 121 -4.65 -3.81 6.56
C ASP A 121 -5.37 -5.02 5.93
N CYS A 122 -4.92 -5.43 4.73
CA CYS A 122 -5.43 -6.61 4.03
C CYS A 122 -4.41 -7.76 4.00
N VAL A 123 -3.42 -7.73 4.89
CA VAL A 123 -2.34 -8.73 5.02
C VAL A 123 -2.90 -10.14 5.07
N ARG A 124 -3.94 -10.38 5.88
CA ARG A 124 -4.56 -11.70 6.04
C ARG A 124 -5.18 -12.23 4.76
N ALA A 125 -5.84 -11.37 3.98
CA ALA A 125 -6.44 -11.75 2.70
C ALA A 125 -5.38 -12.07 1.64
N MET A 126 -4.24 -11.37 1.71
CA MET A 126 -3.16 -11.47 0.73
C MET A 126 -2.05 -12.46 1.12
N HIS A 127 -2.09 -13.05 2.31
CA HIS A 127 -1.00 -13.85 2.88
C HIS A 127 -0.53 -14.98 1.95
N TYR A 128 -1.44 -15.80 1.44
CA TYR A 128 -1.06 -16.93 0.57
C TYR A 128 -0.45 -16.49 -0.76
N TRP A 129 -1.02 -15.45 -1.38
CA TRP A 129 -0.48 -14.87 -2.60
C TRP A 129 0.93 -14.32 -2.34
N ALA A 130 1.10 -13.53 -1.29
CA ALA A 130 2.37 -12.89 -0.97
C ALA A 130 3.47 -13.90 -0.66
N LYS A 131 3.13 -15.01 0.02
CA LYS A 131 4.07 -16.10 0.29
C LYS A 131 4.64 -16.70 -0.99
N LEU A 132 3.79 -17.01 -1.97
CA LEU A 132 4.21 -17.54 -3.26
C LEU A 132 5.08 -16.53 -4.00
N GLU A 133 4.68 -15.26 -3.96
CA GLU A 133 5.38 -14.17 -4.61
C GLU A 133 6.77 -13.95 -4.03
N ILE A 134 6.90 -13.87 -2.70
CA ILE A 134 8.18 -13.78 -1.99
C ILE A 134 9.10 -14.96 -2.36
N MET A 135 8.56 -16.19 -2.43
CA MET A 135 9.34 -17.37 -2.81
C MET A 135 9.86 -17.30 -4.24
N ALA A 136 9.09 -16.72 -5.15
CA ALA A 136 9.47 -16.58 -6.55
C ALA A 136 10.49 -15.43 -6.73
N VAL A 137 10.24 -14.26 -6.15
CA VAL A 137 11.17 -13.10 -6.21
C VAL A 137 12.51 -13.43 -5.56
N ARG A 138 12.52 -14.19 -4.47
CA ARG A 138 13.75 -14.66 -3.81
C ARG A 138 14.71 -15.38 -4.76
N GLN A 139 14.20 -16.08 -5.76
CA GLN A 139 15.02 -16.87 -6.69
C GLN A 139 15.70 -16.00 -7.76
N SER A 140 15.15 -14.81 -8.05
CA SER A 140 15.61 -13.94 -9.13
C SER A 140 16.27 -12.65 -8.66
N THR A 141 15.96 -12.18 -7.45
CA THR A 141 16.49 -10.90 -6.95
C THR A 141 17.99 -10.97 -6.64
N LYS A 142 18.71 -9.91 -7.01
CA LYS A 142 20.11 -9.68 -6.62
C LYS A 142 20.22 -8.88 -5.31
N GLU A 143 19.10 -8.39 -4.79
CA GLU A 143 19.01 -7.49 -3.65
C GLU A 143 18.16 -8.15 -2.55
N PRO A 144 18.70 -9.16 -1.84
CA PRO A 144 17.93 -9.90 -0.84
C PRO A 144 17.49 -9.03 0.34
N CYS A 145 18.19 -7.93 0.65
CA CYS A 145 17.81 -6.97 1.69
C CYS A 145 16.41 -6.38 1.48
N ARG A 146 16.03 -6.10 0.24
CA ARG A 146 14.72 -5.55 -0.14
C ARG A 146 13.55 -6.47 0.17
N LEU A 147 13.80 -7.77 0.35
CA LEU A 147 12.77 -8.73 0.79
C LEU A 147 12.42 -8.62 2.28
N LEU A 148 13.18 -7.86 3.08
CA LEU A 148 12.91 -7.69 4.51
C LEU A 148 11.53 -7.10 4.77
N TRP A 149 11.14 -6.06 4.03
CA TRP A 149 9.86 -5.40 4.23
C TRP A 149 8.66 -6.26 3.84
N PRO A 150 8.61 -6.85 2.62
CA PRO A 150 7.57 -7.82 2.30
C PRO A 150 7.52 -8.96 3.32
N ALA A 151 8.66 -9.51 3.72
CA ALA A 151 8.69 -10.58 4.72
C ALA A 151 8.15 -10.16 6.09
N TYR A 152 8.37 -8.90 6.48
CA TYR A 152 7.82 -8.33 7.71
C TYR A 152 6.31 -8.09 7.62
N VAL A 153 5.85 -7.37 6.58
CA VAL A 153 4.43 -7.04 6.37
C VAL A 153 3.56 -8.28 6.25
N PHE A 154 4.00 -9.26 5.46
CA PHE A 154 3.23 -10.48 5.22
C PHE A 154 3.37 -11.55 6.31
N GLU A 155 3.99 -11.19 7.44
CA GLU A 155 4.17 -12.04 8.62
C GLU A 155 4.90 -13.36 8.32
N GLU A 156 5.82 -13.35 7.34
CA GLU A 156 6.62 -14.51 6.96
C GLU A 156 7.80 -14.72 7.93
N ALA A 157 7.49 -14.96 9.20
CA ALA A 157 8.44 -14.94 10.32
C ALA A 157 9.64 -15.87 10.12
N GLN A 158 9.44 -17.07 9.59
CA GLN A 158 10.56 -18.01 9.34
C GLN A 158 11.52 -17.47 8.27
N PHE A 159 10.96 -16.86 7.22
CA PHE A 159 11.77 -16.30 6.14
C PHE A 159 12.46 -15.02 6.60
N PHE A 160 11.76 -14.13 7.28
CA PHE A 160 12.31 -12.92 7.88
C PHE A 160 13.51 -13.24 8.79
N ASN A 161 13.39 -14.21 9.70
CA ASN A 161 14.49 -14.61 10.59
C ASN A 161 15.71 -15.17 9.85
N LYS A 162 15.49 -15.97 8.79
CA LYS A 162 16.59 -16.50 7.97
C LYS A 162 17.27 -15.37 7.20
N LEU A 163 16.48 -14.46 6.64
CA LEU A 163 16.96 -13.34 5.86
C LEU A 163 17.75 -12.36 6.71
N THR A 164 17.23 -11.91 7.85
CA THR A 164 17.95 -11.02 8.77
C THR A 164 19.25 -11.64 9.25
N LYS A 165 19.26 -12.92 9.65
CA LYS A 165 20.49 -13.63 10.02
C LYS A 165 21.50 -13.67 8.87
N PHE A 166 21.04 -13.95 7.65
CA PHE A 166 21.91 -13.95 6.48
C PHE A 166 22.54 -12.56 6.25
N LEU A 167 21.72 -11.50 6.30
CA LEU A 167 22.16 -10.13 6.06
C LEU A 167 23.16 -9.67 7.13
N VAL A 168 22.90 -9.91 8.42
CA VAL A 168 23.82 -9.56 9.53
C VAL A 168 25.19 -10.25 9.39
N LEU A 169 25.21 -11.48 8.88
CA LEU A 169 26.45 -12.26 8.74
C LEU A 169 27.27 -11.91 7.49
N HIS A 170 26.64 -11.38 6.43
CA HIS A 170 27.26 -11.28 5.10
C HIS A 170 27.25 -9.89 4.50
N LEU A 171 26.38 -8.99 4.96
CA LEU A 171 26.47 -7.58 4.59
C LEU A 171 27.45 -6.88 5.54
N PRO A 172 28.22 -5.89 5.05
CA PRO A 172 28.98 -4.99 5.91
C PRO A 172 27.97 -4.21 6.78
N THR A 173 27.61 -4.79 7.93
CA THR A 173 26.46 -4.35 8.74
C THR A 173 26.83 -3.18 9.66
N LEU A 174 28.12 -2.83 9.77
CA LEU A 174 28.62 -1.85 10.73
C LEU A 174 29.67 -0.95 10.08
N GLU A 175 29.32 0.32 9.87
CA GLU A 175 30.35 1.36 9.88
C GLU A 175 30.89 1.47 11.32
N GLN A 176 32.18 1.77 11.45
CA GLN A 176 32.95 1.65 12.69
C GLN A 176 32.32 2.38 13.89
N MET A 177 32.57 1.84 15.09
CA MET A 177 32.19 2.40 16.39
C MET A 177 32.42 3.92 16.47
N ASP A 178 31.35 4.69 16.66
CA ASP A 178 31.47 5.97 17.37
C ASP A 178 31.56 5.67 18.87
N SER A 179 32.77 5.78 19.41
CA SER A 179 33.08 5.54 20.83
C SER A 179 32.28 6.41 21.81
N ALA A 180 31.59 7.44 21.34
CA ALA A 180 30.82 8.35 22.19
C ALA A 180 29.37 7.92 22.44
N SER A 181 28.76 7.12 21.56
CA SER A 181 27.29 6.98 21.53
C SER A 181 26.76 5.56 21.78
N GLN A 182 27.63 4.54 21.78
CA GLN A 182 27.29 3.14 22.13
C GLN A 182 26.00 2.63 21.45
N LYS A 183 25.71 3.15 20.25
CA LYS A 183 24.56 2.82 19.41
C LYS A 183 25.07 2.23 18.12
N TYR A 184 24.55 1.06 17.77
CA TYR A 184 24.73 0.49 16.44
C TYR A 184 23.87 1.30 15.46
N LYS A 185 24.51 1.90 14.44
CA LYS A 185 23.81 2.47 13.29
C LYS A 185 23.71 1.38 12.22
N LEU A 186 22.56 1.24 11.59
CA LEU A 186 22.44 0.39 10.41
C LEU A 186 23.35 0.98 9.31
N SER A 187 23.97 0.15 8.48
CA SER A 187 24.75 0.67 7.35
C SER A 187 23.83 1.51 6.45
N GLU A 188 24.36 2.54 5.80
CA GLU A 188 23.58 3.36 4.85
C GLU A 188 22.91 2.51 3.77
N GLU A 189 23.52 1.38 3.43
CA GLU A 189 22.98 0.38 2.52
C GLU A 189 21.77 -0.38 3.11
N ILE A 190 21.70 -0.65 4.41
CA ILE A 190 20.46 -1.22 4.99
C ILE A 190 19.42 -0.11 5.20
N GLU A 191 19.81 1.07 5.71
CA GLU A 191 18.90 2.20 5.93
C GLU A 191 18.20 2.65 4.63
N SER A 192 18.94 2.72 3.52
CA SER A 192 18.40 3.10 2.20
C SER A 192 17.44 2.07 1.60
N HIS A 193 17.49 0.82 2.05
CA HIS A 193 16.63 -0.26 1.58
C HIS A 193 15.53 -0.64 2.58
N LEU A 194 15.48 0.00 3.75
CA LEU A 194 14.37 -0.11 4.67
C LEU A 194 13.28 0.88 4.24
N PRO A 195 12.08 0.41 3.85
CA PRO A 195 11.01 1.31 3.47
C PRO A 195 10.56 2.17 4.65
N ASP A 196 10.04 3.36 4.34
CA ASP A 196 9.65 4.38 5.32
C ASP A 196 8.76 3.84 6.43
N GLY A 197 7.87 2.88 6.13
CA GLY A 197 7.03 2.22 7.14
C GLY A 197 7.84 1.42 8.18
N MET A 198 8.92 0.76 7.76
CA MET A 198 9.84 0.05 8.66
C MET A 198 10.77 1.02 9.39
N MET A 199 11.24 2.07 8.73
CA MET A 199 12.07 3.11 9.34
C MET A 199 11.29 3.91 10.38
N GLY A 200 10.03 4.26 10.12
CA GLY A 200 9.14 4.89 11.09
C GLY A 200 8.92 4.01 12.32
N LYS A 201 8.66 2.70 12.12
CA LYS A 201 8.53 1.71 13.22
C LYS A 201 9.85 1.55 14.00
N TYR A 202 10.99 1.51 13.31
CA TYR A 202 12.33 1.44 13.92
C TYR A 202 12.67 2.68 14.74
N GLN A 203 12.45 3.88 14.19
CA GLN A 203 12.68 5.15 14.88
C GLN A 203 11.77 5.31 16.10
N ALA A 204 10.49 4.91 16.00
CA ALA A 204 9.56 4.93 17.13
C ALA A 204 10.00 3.99 18.26
N PHE A 205 10.54 2.81 17.93
CA PHE A 205 11.12 1.89 18.90
C PHE A 205 12.35 2.51 19.60
N HIS A 206 13.30 3.07 18.85
CA HIS A 206 14.50 3.69 19.42
C HIS A 206 14.19 4.92 20.28
N LYS A 207 13.18 5.72 19.94
CA LYS A 207 12.71 6.83 20.78
C LYS A 207 12.16 6.35 22.12
N LYS A 208 11.48 5.19 22.18
CA LYS A 208 11.01 4.63 23.46
C LYS A 208 12.16 4.13 24.34
N VAL A 209 13.18 3.53 23.75
CA VAL A 209 14.33 2.97 24.48
C VAL A 209 15.30 4.05 25.00
N SER A 210 15.22 5.29 24.52
CA SER A 210 16.11 6.39 24.94
C SER A 210 15.49 7.35 25.96
N VAL A 211 14.33 7.01 26.52
CA VAL A 211 13.62 7.80 27.55
C VAL A 211 13.60 7.09 28.91
N ASP A 212 14.20 5.90 29.02
CA ASP A 212 14.48 5.18 30.27
C ASP A 212 15.99 5.18 30.57
#